data_AF-Q9CNC1-F1
#
_entry.id   AF-Q9CNC1-F1
#
_cell.length_a   1.000
_cell.length_b   1.000
_cell.length_c   1.000
_cell.angle_alpha   90.00
_cell.angle_beta   90.00
_cell.angle_gamma   90.00
#
_symmetry.space_group_name_H-M   'P 1'
#
loop_
_entity.id
_entity.type
_entity.pdbx_description
1 polymer ?
#
loop_
_entity_poly.entity_id
_entity_poly.type
_entity_poly.pdbx_seq_one_letter_code
_entity_poly.pdbx_strand_id
1 'polypeptide(L)'
;MFSIIVPSYNRQAEIPALLESLHQQTVTHFEVIIVDDCSREPVEINQKYAFPCTVIRNPQNLGAAESRNVGARQAHYDWLLFLDDDDRFVNEKCAVLAEAITQHPEVNFIYHPAHCVMVNEGFTYQTHPYADPALLTLENLLRANKIGGMPMIAVQKSLFLKVGGLSSYLRALEDYEFLLKLVSDEDFQPLYVEQALTRCTFHTKRASVSTNTSHTEQAIEEIKARYVKTTQQAQAFELNALYMLAYPHMMNLSRGAARYYASMFRKSGQIKYGILALLTCLSPKLVIQMKRVI
;
A
#
# COMPACT_ATOMS: atom_id res chain seq x y z
N MET A 1 -9.44 -7.83 -18.03
CA MET A 1 -8.81 -6.57 -18.50
C MET A 1 -8.68 -5.64 -17.31
N PHE A 2 -7.70 -4.73 -17.32
CA PHE A 2 -7.35 -3.94 -16.13
C PHE A 2 -7.54 -2.44 -16.34
N SER A 3 -8.02 -1.75 -15.31
CA SER A 3 -7.91 -0.29 -15.19
C SER A 3 -6.85 0.03 -14.14
N ILE A 4 -5.73 0.60 -14.57
CA ILE A 4 -4.61 0.99 -13.69
C ILE A 4 -4.85 2.42 -13.22
N ILE A 5 -5.06 2.60 -11.92
CA ILE A 5 -5.37 3.89 -11.30
C ILE A 5 -4.12 4.46 -10.66
N VAL A 6 -3.74 5.68 -11.07
CA VAL A 6 -2.52 6.36 -10.62
C VAL A 6 -2.91 7.68 -9.94
N PRO A 7 -2.95 7.74 -8.59
CA PRO A 7 -3.07 9.03 -7.92
C PRO A 7 -1.75 9.81 -8.04
N SER A 8 -1.81 11.10 -8.37
CA SER A 8 -0.62 11.97 -8.48
C SER A 8 -0.86 13.32 -7.84
N TYR A 9 0.14 13.83 -7.11
CA TYR A 9 0.11 15.17 -6.52
C TYR A 9 1.49 15.81 -6.51
N ASN A 10 1.64 16.92 -7.24
CA ASN A 10 2.88 17.68 -7.40
C ASN A 10 4.07 16.85 -7.91
N ARG A 11 3.80 15.89 -8.80
CA ARG A 11 4.79 14.93 -9.31
C ARG A 11 4.69 14.71 -10.82
N GLN A 12 4.33 15.76 -11.57
CA GLN A 12 4.24 15.71 -13.03
C GLN A 12 5.52 15.18 -13.68
N ALA A 13 6.69 15.44 -13.10
CA ALA A 13 7.97 14.93 -13.59
C ALA A 13 8.13 13.39 -13.51
N GLU A 14 7.39 12.70 -12.65
CA GLU A 14 7.46 11.24 -12.49
C GLU A 14 6.59 10.50 -13.52
N ILE A 15 5.55 11.17 -14.03
CA ILE A 15 4.53 10.59 -14.91
C ILE A 15 5.12 9.98 -16.19
N PRO A 16 6.06 10.63 -16.92
CA PRO A 16 6.65 10.02 -18.11
C PRO A 16 7.37 8.70 -17.82
N ALA A 17 8.13 8.63 -16.72
CA ALA A 17 8.85 7.42 -16.34
C ALA A 17 7.91 6.29 -15.87
N LEU A 18 6.79 6.65 -15.22
CA LEU A 18 5.73 5.70 -14.88
C LEU A 18 5.08 5.13 -16.15
N LEU A 19 4.66 5.99 -17.08
CA LEU A 19 3.98 5.56 -18.29
C LEU A 19 4.89 4.74 -19.21
N GLU A 20 6.18 5.08 -19.30
CA GLU A 20 7.17 4.28 -20.01
C GLU A 20 7.32 2.87 -19.39
N SER A 21 7.30 2.76 -18.06
CA SER A 21 7.34 1.44 -17.41
C SER A 21 6.08 0.60 -17.68
N LEU A 22 4.91 1.24 -17.81
CA LEU A 22 3.68 0.57 -18.20
C LEU A 22 3.72 0.16 -19.68
N HIS A 23 4.39 0.95 -20.53
CA HIS A 23 4.61 0.60 -21.93
C HIS A 23 5.44 -0.67 -22.11
N GLN A 24 6.30 -0.98 -21.14
CA GLN A 24 7.12 -2.19 -21.11
C GLN A 24 6.38 -3.43 -20.58
N GLN A 25 5.09 -3.32 -20.21
CA GLN A 25 4.29 -4.49 -19.85
C GLN A 25 4.19 -5.45 -21.04
N THR A 26 4.38 -6.74 -20.77
CA THR A 26 4.29 -7.83 -21.76
C THR A 26 2.88 -7.99 -22.35
N VAL A 27 1.85 -7.53 -21.64
CA VAL A 27 0.47 -7.47 -22.10
C VAL A 27 -0.06 -6.06 -21.85
N THR A 28 -0.57 -5.40 -22.89
CA THR A 28 -1.05 -4.01 -22.85
C THR A 28 -2.58 -3.88 -22.90
N HIS A 29 -3.32 -4.94 -22.60
CA HIS A 29 -4.79 -4.95 -22.56
C HIS A 29 -5.32 -4.35 -21.25
N PHE A 30 -4.99 -3.08 -21.05
CA PHE A 30 -5.41 -2.26 -19.91
C PHE A 30 -5.59 -0.81 -20.34
N GLU A 31 -6.19 -0.02 -19.46
CA GLU A 31 -6.14 1.44 -19.54
C GLU A 31 -5.42 2.00 -18.32
N VAL A 32 -4.98 3.25 -18.43
CA VAL A 32 -4.36 3.99 -17.34
C VAL A 32 -5.16 5.25 -17.06
N ILE A 33 -5.63 5.39 -15.82
CA ILE A 33 -6.38 6.54 -15.34
C ILE A 33 -5.51 7.26 -14.31
N ILE A 34 -4.92 8.38 -14.73
CA ILE A 34 -4.16 9.24 -13.83
C ILE A 34 -5.14 10.22 -13.20
N VAL A 35 -5.14 10.29 -11.87
CA VAL A 35 -5.94 11.24 -11.10
C VAL A 35 -5.00 12.27 -10.49
N ASP A 36 -4.96 13.45 -11.10
CA ASP A 36 -4.21 14.62 -10.63
C ASP A 36 -4.98 15.30 -9.49
N ASP A 37 -4.44 15.20 -8.28
CA ASP A 37 -5.06 15.67 -7.04
C ASP A 37 -4.86 17.18 -6.79
N CYS A 38 -5.19 17.97 -7.82
CA CYS A 38 -5.02 19.42 -7.84
C CYS A 38 -3.55 19.86 -7.68
N SER A 39 -2.63 19.23 -8.44
CA SER A 39 -1.22 19.63 -8.49
C SER A 39 -1.04 21.08 -8.93
N ARG A 40 0.01 21.74 -8.43
CA ARG A 40 0.37 23.10 -8.85
C ARG A 40 0.65 23.17 -10.36
N GLU A 41 1.44 22.23 -10.85
CA GLU A 41 1.63 21.98 -12.27
C GLU A 41 0.71 20.81 -12.64
N PRO A 42 -0.30 21.03 -13.50
CA PRO A 42 -1.22 19.97 -13.90
C PRO A 42 -0.50 18.79 -14.54
N VAL A 43 -1.09 17.60 -14.37
CA VAL A 43 -0.60 16.43 -15.10
C VAL A 43 -0.96 16.54 -16.57
N GLU A 44 0.05 16.48 -17.43
CA GLU A 44 -0.08 16.49 -18.88
C GLU A 44 0.55 15.26 -19.50
N ILE A 45 -0.13 14.66 -20.48
CA ILE A 45 0.35 13.51 -21.25
C ILE A 45 0.63 13.99 -22.68
N ASN A 46 1.91 14.09 -23.01
CA ASN A 46 2.37 14.61 -24.30
C ASN A 46 2.67 13.51 -25.34
N GLN A 47 2.58 12.23 -24.93
CA GLN A 47 2.95 11.08 -25.75
C GLN A 47 1.76 10.11 -25.88
N LYS A 48 1.72 9.38 -27.00
CA LYS A 48 0.74 8.32 -27.21
C LYS A 48 1.34 6.98 -26.77
N TYR A 49 0.56 6.19 -26.06
CA TYR A 49 0.93 4.85 -25.61
C TYR A 49 0.07 3.79 -26.31
N ALA A 50 0.50 2.53 -26.24
CA ALA A 50 -0.23 1.38 -26.79
C ALA A 50 -1.53 1.06 -26.03
N PHE A 51 -1.80 1.76 -24.93
CA PHE A 51 -2.99 1.65 -24.10
C PHE A 51 -3.67 3.03 -23.98
N PRO A 52 -5.00 3.07 -23.76
CA PRO A 52 -5.69 4.31 -23.42
C PRO A 52 -5.12 4.90 -22.13
N CYS A 53 -4.85 6.20 -22.15
CA CYS A 53 -4.42 6.92 -20.96
C CYS A 53 -5.22 8.22 -20.83
N THR A 54 -5.87 8.40 -19.68
CA THR A 54 -6.73 9.56 -19.39
C THR A 54 -6.26 10.24 -18.12
N VAL A 55 -6.32 11.58 -18.10
CA VAL A 55 -6.09 12.39 -16.90
C VAL A 55 -7.43 12.92 -16.40
N ILE A 56 -7.72 12.69 -15.13
CA ILE A 56 -8.81 13.33 -14.40
C ILE A 56 -8.18 14.26 -13.37
N ARG A 57 -8.61 15.51 -13.32
CA ARG A 57 -8.13 16.47 -12.35
C ARG A 57 -9.17 16.73 -11.27
N ASN A 58 -8.80 16.54 -10.01
CA ASN A 58 -9.63 16.92 -8.89
C ASN A 58 -9.68 18.45 -8.76
N PRO A 59 -10.84 19.03 -8.35
CA PRO A 59 -10.99 20.48 -8.20
C PRO A 59 -10.21 21.05 -7.00
N GLN A 60 -9.83 20.20 -6.05
CA GLN A 60 -9.03 20.50 -4.87
C GLN A 60 -8.25 19.26 -4.45
N ASN A 61 -7.29 19.38 -3.53
CA ASN A 61 -6.58 18.22 -2.99
C ASN A 61 -7.51 17.39 -2.08
N LEU A 62 -7.91 16.21 -2.55
CA LEU A 62 -8.76 15.26 -1.83
C LEU A 62 -7.96 14.15 -1.14
N GLY A 63 -6.67 14.02 -1.47
CA GLY A 63 -5.78 12.98 -0.99
C GLY A 63 -5.78 11.74 -1.86
N ALA A 64 -4.82 10.85 -1.59
CA ALA A 64 -4.59 9.64 -2.37
C ALA A 64 -5.78 8.67 -2.32
N ALA A 65 -6.42 8.52 -1.16
CA ALA A 65 -7.61 7.69 -0.97
C ALA A 65 -8.73 8.07 -1.95
N GLU A 66 -9.15 9.34 -1.94
CA GLU A 66 -10.23 9.80 -2.79
C GLU A 66 -9.83 9.87 -4.26
N SER A 67 -8.57 10.20 -4.55
CA SER A 67 -8.06 10.17 -5.92
C SER A 67 -8.14 8.76 -6.52
N ARG A 68 -7.79 7.71 -5.74
CA ARG A 68 -7.97 6.32 -6.15
C ARG A 68 -9.46 5.97 -6.32
N ASN A 69 -10.34 6.44 -5.44
CA ASN A 69 -11.78 6.24 -5.59
C ASN A 69 -12.36 6.90 -6.84
N VAL A 70 -11.93 8.13 -7.18
CA VAL A 70 -12.31 8.83 -8.41
C VAL A 70 -11.92 8.00 -9.63
N GLY A 71 -10.67 7.54 -9.68
CA GLY A 71 -10.18 6.68 -10.77
C GLY A 71 -10.97 5.37 -10.86
N ALA A 72 -11.22 4.71 -9.72
CA ALA A 72 -11.99 3.47 -9.67
C ALA A 72 -13.43 3.63 -10.18
N ARG A 73 -14.10 4.75 -9.91
CA ARG A 73 -15.44 5.00 -10.44
C ARG A 73 -15.42 5.19 -11.97
N GLN A 74 -14.39 5.85 -12.49
CA GLN A 74 -14.24 6.12 -13.93
C GLN A 74 -13.62 4.95 -14.73
N ALA A 75 -13.09 3.93 -14.05
CA ALA A 75 -12.56 2.72 -14.67
C ALA A 75 -13.56 2.04 -15.61
N HIS A 76 -13.13 1.66 -16.81
CA HIS A 76 -13.96 0.96 -17.79
C HIS A 76 -13.91 -0.56 -17.64
N TYR A 77 -12.85 -1.12 -17.03
CA TYR A 77 -12.68 -2.56 -16.89
C TYR A 77 -13.03 -3.09 -15.50
N ASP A 78 -13.26 -4.40 -15.44
CA ASP A 78 -13.75 -5.08 -14.24
C ASP A 78 -12.70 -5.27 -13.15
N TRP A 79 -11.40 -5.25 -13.49
CA TRP A 79 -10.33 -5.40 -12.51
C TRP A 79 -9.56 -4.10 -12.36
N LEU A 80 -9.44 -3.65 -11.12
CA LEU A 80 -8.70 -2.46 -10.74
C LEU A 80 -7.30 -2.85 -10.27
N LEU A 81 -6.30 -2.16 -10.83
CA LEU A 81 -4.93 -2.12 -10.32
C LEU A 81 -4.65 -0.70 -9.84
N PHE A 82 -3.77 -0.57 -8.86
CA PHE A 82 -3.34 0.73 -8.36
C PHE A 82 -1.83 0.84 -8.48
N LEU A 83 -1.32 2.02 -8.83
CA LEU A 83 0.10 2.27 -8.95
C LEU A 83 0.42 3.67 -8.45
N ASP A 84 1.29 3.77 -7.45
CA ASP A 84 1.77 5.05 -6.95
C ASP A 84 2.77 5.65 -7.96
N ASP A 85 2.80 6.97 -8.07
CA ASP A 85 3.57 7.65 -9.11
C ASP A 85 5.11 7.46 -9.01
N ASP A 86 5.61 7.05 -7.84
CA ASP A 86 7.00 6.67 -7.56
C ASP A 86 7.27 5.16 -7.49
N ASP A 87 6.27 4.33 -7.79
CA ASP A 87 6.38 2.87 -7.82
C ASP A 87 6.33 2.33 -9.26
N ARG A 88 6.73 1.08 -9.46
CA ARG A 88 6.75 0.45 -10.79
C ARG A 88 6.22 -0.98 -10.73
N PHE A 89 5.43 -1.37 -11.71
CA PHE A 89 5.10 -2.79 -11.93
C PHE A 89 6.29 -3.52 -12.56
N VAL A 90 6.46 -4.81 -12.26
CA VAL A 90 7.33 -5.66 -13.08
C VAL A 90 6.65 -5.91 -14.43
N ASN A 91 7.43 -6.14 -15.50
CA ASN A 91 6.94 -6.19 -16.88
C ASN A 91 5.87 -7.28 -17.12
N GLU A 92 5.91 -8.34 -16.32
CA GLU A 92 5.03 -9.50 -16.42
C GLU A 92 3.75 -9.37 -15.58
N LYS A 93 3.62 -8.33 -14.73
CA LYS A 93 2.50 -8.23 -13.77
C LYS A 93 1.14 -8.42 -14.43
N CYS A 94 0.84 -7.67 -15.49
CA CYS A 94 -0.47 -7.76 -16.14
C CYS A 94 -0.71 -9.15 -16.75
N ALA A 95 0.33 -9.79 -17.31
CA ALA A 95 0.21 -11.14 -17.86
C ALA A 95 -0.06 -12.19 -16.77
N VAL A 96 0.72 -12.16 -15.69
CA VAL A 96 0.57 -13.08 -14.55
C VAL A 96 -0.80 -12.94 -13.90
N LEU A 97 -1.26 -11.70 -13.68
CA LEU A 97 -2.59 -11.48 -13.10
C LEU A 97 -3.71 -11.92 -14.04
N ALA A 98 -3.58 -11.72 -15.35
CA ALA A 98 -4.59 -12.15 -16.32
C ALA A 98 -4.71 -13.68 -16.37
N GLU A 99 -3.57 -14.38 -16.31
CA GLU A 99 -3.53 -15.84 -16.22
C GLU A 99 -4.19 -16.33 -14.94
N ALA A 100 -3.84 -15.75 -13.79
CA ALA A 100 -4.42 -16.11 -12.49
C ALA A 100 -5.95 -15.95 -12.47
N ILE A 101 -6.47 -14.84 -13.01
CA ILE A 101 -7.92 -14.60 -13.12
C ILE A 101 -8.59 -15.62 -14.05
N THR A 102 -7.91 -16.02 -15.13
CA THR A 102 -8.44 -17.01 -16.08
C THR A 102 -8.51 -18.40 -15.45
N GLN A 103 -7.52 -18.77 -14.65
CA GLN A 103 -7.44 -20.06 -13.95
C GLN A 103 -8.38 -20.14 -12.74
N HIS A 104 -8.70 -19.00 -12.13
CA HIS A 104 -9.49 -18.88 -10.91
C HIS A 104 -10.65 -17.89 -11.08
N PRO A 105 -11.67 -18.20 -11.90
CA PRO A 105 -12.76 -17.26 -12.20
C PRO A 105 -13.63 -16.90 -10.97
N GLU A 106 -13.54 -17.66 -9.88
CA GLU A 106 -14.23 -17.41 -8.62
C GLU A 106 -13.63 -16.26 -7.78
N VAL A 107 -12.38 -15.88 -8.05
CA VAL A 107 -11.65 -14.93 -7.21
C VAL A 107 -12.02 -13.50 -7.59
N ASN A 108 -12.04 -12.63 -6.58
CA ASN A 108 -12.36 -11.21 -6.76
C ASN A 108 -11.31 -10.26 -6.15
N PHE A 109 -10.25 -10.83 -5.61
CA PHE A 109 -9.10 -10.12 -5.09
C PHE A 109 -7.82 -10.93 -5.29
N ILE A 110 -6.74 -10.29 -5.72
CA ILE A 110 -5.42 -10.91 -5.87
C ILE A 110 -4.41 -10.04 -5.13
N TYR A 111 -3.45 -10.67 -4.46
CA TYR A 111 -2.35 -9.97 -3.81
C TYR A 111 -1.05 -10.72 -3.99
N HIS A 112 0.06 -9.98 -3.95
CA HIS A 112 1.38 -10.52 -4.23
C HIS A 112 2.49 -9.76 -3.47
N PRO A 113 3.70 -10.33 -3.32
CA PRO A 113 4.84 -9.64 -2.74
C PRO A 113 5.30 -8.41 -3.55
N ALA A 114 6.10 -7.55 -2.93
CA ALA A 114 6.78 -6.44 -3.60
C ALA A 114 8.28 -6.45 -3.32
N HIS A 115 9.06 -5.98 -4.28
CA HIS A 115 10.45 -5.60 -4.11
C HIS A 115 10.52 -4.17 -3.57
N CYS A 116 10.88 -4.02 -2.30
CA CYS A 116 11.01 -2.74 -1.63
C CYS A 116 12.46 -2.24 -1.73
N VAL A 117 12.66 -1.13 -2.44
CA VAL A 117 13.99 -0.51 -2.64
C VAL A 117 14.18 0.63 -1.66
N MET A 118 15.12 0.46 -0.72
CA MET A 118 15.56 1.52 0.18
C MET A 118 16.66 2.32 -0.50
N VAL A 119 16.28 3.37 -1.22
CA VAL A 119 17.16 4.08 -2.17
C VAL A 119 18.37 4.69 -1.46
N ASN A 120 18.16 5.36 -0.32
CA ASN A 120 19.23 6.03 0.42
C ASN A 120 20.16 5.05 1.16
N GLU A 121 19.65 3.86 1.49
CA GLU A 121 20.40 2.83 2.19
C GLU A 121 21.06 1.81 1.25
N GLY A 122 20.71 1.82 -0.04
CA GLY A 122 21.35 1.03 -1.09
C GLY A 122 21.07 -0.47 -1.00
N PHE A 123 19.87 -0.86 -0.54
CA PHE A 123 19.46 -2.28 -0.53
C PHE A 123 18.02 -2.47 -0.96
N THR A 124 17.69 -3.70 -1.35
CA THR A 124 16.33 -4.15 -1.67
C THR A 124 15.97 -5.32 -0.76
N TYR A 125 14.70 -5.42 -0.38
CA TYR A 125 14.12 -6.57 0.32
C TYR A 125 12.77 -6.93 -0.30
N GLN A 126 12.25 -8.12 -0.03
CA GLN A 126 10.94 -8.55 -0.51
C GLN A 126 9.93 -8.54 0.64
N THR A 127 8.67 -8.19 0.36
CA THR A 127 7.60 -8.36 1.34
C THR A 127 7.16 -9.83 1.43
N HIS A 128 6.61 -10.22 2.58
CA HIS A 128 6.14 -11.59 2.82
C HIS A 128 4.69 -11.54 3.31
N PRO A 129 3.72 -11.35 2.39
CA PRO A 129 2.32 -11.46 2.72
C PRO A 129 1.96 -12.91 3.11
N TYR A 130 0.76 -13.14 3.64
CA TYR A 130 0.33 -14.50 3.94
C TYR A 130 0.14 -15.30 2.65
N ALA A 131 0.92 -16.37 2.48
CA ALA A 131 0.79 -17.25 1.31
C ALA A 131 -0.51 -18.07 1.32
N ASP A 132 -1.02 -18.40 2.51
CA ASP A 132 -2.31 -19.05 2.71
C ASP A 132 -3.41 -17.98 2.88
N PRO A 133 -4.34 -17.82 1.90
CA PRO A 133 -5.39 -16.82 1.98
C PRO A 133 -6.37 -17.06 3.15
N ALA A 134 -6.46 -18.28 3.70
CA ALA A 134 -7.29 -18.56 4.88
C ALA A 134 -6.79 -17.80 6.13
N LEU A 135 -5.55 -17.30 6.13
CA LEU A 135 -5.01 -16.47 7.19
C LEU A 135 -5.43 -15.00 7.07
N LEU A 136 -6.03 -14.56 5.97
CA LEU A 136 -6.54 -13.20 5.76
C LEU A 136 -7.86 -12.96 6.51
N THR A 137 -7.80 -13.07 7.83
CA THR A 137 -8.93 -12.77 8.72
C THR A 137 -8.76 -11.39 9.36
N LEU A 138 -9.87 -10.78 9.77
CA LEU A 138 -9.86 -9.54 10.55
C LEU A 138 -8.93 -9.63 11.76
N GLU A 139 -8.99 -10.74 12.49
CA GLU A 139 -8.17 -10.98 13.69
C GLU A 139 -6.66 -10.96 13.39
N ASN A 140 -6.25 -11.55 12.26
CA ASN A 140 -4.85 -11.57 11.86
C ASN A 140 -4.40 -10.22 11.30
N LEU A 141 -5.23 -9.55 10.51
CA LEU A 141 -4.89 -8.24 9.95
C LEU A 141 -4.78 -7.17 11.04
N LEU A 142 -5.59 -7.24 12.10
CA LEU A 142 -5.44 -6.38 13.28
C LEU A 142 -4.07 -6.54 13.96
N ARG A 143 -3.43 -7.71 13.88
CA ARG A 143 -2.08 -7.94 14.43
C ARG A 143 -0.98 -7.38 13.54
N ALA A 144 -1.15 -7.44 12.23
CA ALA A 144 -0.24 -6.85 11.26
C ALA A 144 -0.89 -6.84 9.88
N ASN A 145 -0.66 -5.78 9.09
CA ASN A 145 -0.94 -5.83 7.66
C ASN A 145 -0.02 -6.89 7.00
N LYS A 146 -0.64 -7.96 6.49
CA LYS A 146 0.01 -9.11 5.85
C LYS A 146 -0.39 -9.29 4.40
N ILE A 147 -0.77 -8.20 3.74
CA ILE A 147 -1.05 -8.13 2.30
C ILE A 147 -0.10 -7.12 1.66
N GLY A 148 -0.05 -5.90 2.19
CA GLY A 148 0.73 -4.80 1.63
C GLY A 148 -0.11 -3.55 1.43
N GLY A 149 0.35 -2.68 0.54
CA GLY A 149 -0.34 -1.45 0.12
C GLY A 149 -1.01 -1.60 -1.25
N MET A 150 -1.63 -0.52 -1.73
CA MET A 150 -2.41 -0.52 -2.97
C MET A 150 -1.66 -1.05 -4.22
N PRO A 151 -0.34 -0.80 -4.41
CA PRO A 151 0.38 -1.35 -5.56
C PRO A 151 0.52 -2.87 -5.57
N MET A 152 0.29 -3.55 -4.44
CA MET A 152 0.44 -5.01 -4.29
C MET A 152 -0.84 -5.80 -4.55
N ILE A 153 -1.92 -5.15 -4.95
CA ILE A 153 -3.24 -5.78 -5.08
C ILE A 153 -3.85 -5.61 -6.48
N ALA A 154 -4.74 -6.53 -6.83
CA ALA A 154 -5.74 -6.40 -7.87
C ALA A 154 -7.10 -6.71 -7.25
N VAL A 155 -8.14 -5.96 -7.61
CA VAL A 155 -9.47 -6.16 -7.01
C VAL A 155 -10.55 -5.97 -8.08
N GLN A 156 -11.59 -6.80 -8.04
CA GLN A 156 -12.75 -6.56 -8.88
C GLN A 156 -13.39 -5.22 -8.52
N LYS A 157 -13.70 -4.42 -9.53
CA LYS A 157 -14.35 -3.12 -9.40
C LYS A 157 -15.66 -3.23 -8.63
N SER A 158 -16.44 -4.28 -8.88
CA SER A 158 -17.69 -4.56 -8.16
C SER A 158 -17.46 -4.70 -6.65
N LEU A 159 -16.50 -5.52 -6.22
CA LEU A 159 -16.14 -5.68 -4.81
C LEU A 159 -15.60 -4.38 -4.21
N PHE A 160 -14.69 -3.70 -4.91
CA PHE A 160 -14.14 -2.41 -4.47
C PHE A 160 -15.25 -1.39 -4.17
N LEU A 161 -16.23 -1.28 -5.07
CA LEU A 161 -17.38 -0.39 -4.90
C LEU A 161 -18.34 -0.88 -3.82
N LYS A 162 -18.58 -2.20 -3.72
CA LYS A 162 -19.44 -2.83 -2.70
C LYS A 162 -18.99 -2.46 -1.29
N VAL A 163 -17.68 -2.58 -1.01
CA VAL A 163 -17.13 -2.24 0.32
C VAL A 163 -16.94 -0.73 0.52
N GLY A 164 -17.33 0.10 -0.44
CA GLY A 164 -17.28 1.56 -0.36
C GLY A 164 -15.90 2.17 -0.62
N GLY A 165 -14.99 1.45 -1.29
CA GLY A 165 -13.66 1.94 -1.66
C GLY A 165 -12.77 2.32 -0.47
N LEU A 166 -11.75 3.15 -0.74
CA LEU A 166 -10.87 3.67 0.31
C LEU A 166 -11.58 4.77 1.11
N SER A 167 -11.32 4.79 2.41
CA SER A 167 -11.88 5.80 3.31
C SER A 167 -11.20 7.16 3.12
N SER A 168 -11.85 8.08 2.40
CA SER A 168 -11.27 9.38 2.01
C SER A 168 -10.97 10.36 3.14
N TYR A 169 -11.58 10.14 4.32
CA TYR A 169 -11.27 10.91 5.52
C TYR A 169 -9.93 10.48 6.16
N LEU A 170 -9.35 9.35 5.76
CA LEU A 170 -8.02 8.92 6.21
C LEU A 170 -6.94 9.53 5.33
N ARG A 171 -6.03 10.28 5.95
CA ARG A 171 -4.85 10.85 5.29
C ARG A 171 -3.61 9.95 5.39
N ALA A 172 -3.71 8.79 6.04
CA ALA A 172 -2.70 7.74 6.10
C ALA A 172 -3.40 6.43 6.46
N LEU A 173 -2.76 5.29 6.16
CA LEU A 173 -3.30 3.94 6.42
C LEU A 173 -4.65 3.67 5.73
N GLU A 174 -4.99 4.44 4.68
CA GLU A 174 -6.22 4.25 3.92
C GLU A 174 -6.26 2.89 3.22
N ASP A 175 -5.08 2.38 2.84
CA ASP A 175 -4.86 1.09 2.22
C ASP A 175 -5.11 -0.04 3.23
N TYR A 176 -4.53 0.08 4.41
CA TYR A 176 -4.72 -0.88 5.49
C TYR A 176 -6.18 -0.94 5.95
N GLU A 177 -6.85 0.21 6.10
CA GLU A 177 -8.28 0.22 6.45
C GLU A 177 -9.15 -0.39 5.37
N PHE A 178 -8.84 -0.15 4.08
CA PHE A 178 -9.52 -0.82 2.98
C PHE A 178 -9.37 -2.34 3.02
N LEU A 179 -8.18 -2.86 3.38
CA LEU A 179 -7.99 -4.29 3.58
C LEU A 179 -8.83 -4.85 4.74
N LEU A 180 -9.02 -4.08 5.82
CA LEU A 180 -9.90 -4.48 6.92
C LEU A 180 -11.37 -4.58 6.50
N LYS A 181 -11.82 -3.69 5.60
CA LYS A 181 -13.16 -3.81 4.98
C LYS A 181 -13.28 -5.10 4.17
N LEU A 182 -12.29 -5.38 3.32
CA LEU A 182 -12.28 -6.55 2.45
C LEU A 182 -12.35 -7.85 3.23
N VAL A 183 -11.46 -8.06 4.22
CA VAL A 183 -11.46 -9.32 5.00
C VAL A 183 -12.67 -9.49 5.91
N SER A 184 -13.50 -8.44 6.03
CA SER A 184 -14.76 -8.47 6.78
C SER A 184 -15.99 -8.68 5.88
N ASP A 185 -15.83 -8.64 4.55
CA ASP A 185 -16.91 -8.86 3.59
C ASP A 185 -17.05 -10.36 3.27
N GLU A 186 -18.29 -10.84 3.24
CA GLU A 186 -18.60 -12.27 3.03
C GLU A 186 -18.29 -12.76 1.60
N ASP A 187 -18.27 -11.86 0.62
CA ASP A 187 -17.95 -12.21 -0.76
C ASP A 187 -16.45 -12.21 -1.02
N PHE A 188 -15.60 -11.91 -0.02
CA PHE A 188 -14.16 -11.83 -0.22
C PHE A 188 -13.55 -13.19 -0.60
N GLN A 189 -13.08 -13.30 -1.85
CA GLN A 189 -12.43 -14.49 -2.41
C GLN A 189 -11.01 -14.15 -2.88
N PRO A 190 -10.03 -14.17 -1.96
CA PRO A 190 -8.65 -13.80 -2.25
C PRO A 190 -7.84 -14.91 -2.90
N LEU A 191 -6.92 -14.51 -3.78
CA LEU A 191 -5.87 -15.36 -4.35
C LEU A 191 -4.50 -14.77 -4.07
N TYR A 192 -3.58 -15.62 -3.59
CA TYR A 192 -2.18 -15.27 -3.46
C TYR A 192 -1.41 -15.62 -4.74
N VAL A 193 -0.62 -14.67 -5.23
CA VAL A 193 0.35 -14.90 -6.31
C VAL A 193 1.75 -14.76 -5.75
N GLU A 194 2.57 -15.80 -5.90
CA GLU A 194 3.88 -15.91 -5.23
C GLU A 194 4.92 -14.92 -5.78
N GLN A 195 4.83 -14.56 -7.06
CA GLN A 195 5.79 -13.69 -7.71
C GLN A 195 5.71 -12.26 -7.15
N ALA A 196 6.86 -11.63 -6.91
CA ALA A 196 6.90 -10.24 -6.52
C ALA A 196 6.63 -9.32 -7.72
N LEU A 197 5.37 -8.91 -7.92
CA LEU A 197 4.97 -8.21 -9.14
C LEU A 197 5.09 -6.68 -9.10
N THR A 198 5.62 -6.10 -8.03
CA THR A 198 5.75 -4.64 -7.91
C THR A 198 7.03 -4.24 -7.23
N ARG A 199 7.60 -3.13 -7.68
CA ARG A 199 8.79 -2.49 -7.12
C ARG A 199 8.37 -1.19 -6.44
N CYS A 200 8.46 -1.16 -5.12
CA CYS A 200 8.14 0.00 -4.31
C CYS A 200 9.40 0.76 -3.91
N THR A 201 9.42 2.09 -4.08
CA THR A 201 10.61 2.90 -3.75
C THR A 201 10.43 3.66 -2.44
N PHE A 202 11.44 3.56 -1.57
CA PHE A 202 11.43 4.21 -0.26
C PHE A 202 12.67 5.08 -0.09
N HIS A 203 12.43 6.31 0.34
CA HIS A 203 13.47 7.29 0.62
C HIS A 203 13.37 7.72 2.08
N THR A 204 14.43 7.48 2.86
CA THR A 204 14.53 8.07 4.20
C THR A 204 14.71 9.59 4.12
N LYS A 205 14.28 10.33 5.14
CA LYS A 205 14.34 11.80 5.19
C LYS A 205 13.70 12.52 3.97
N ARG A 206 12.76 11.86 3.29
CA ARG A 206 11.92 12.47 2.25
C ARG A 206 10.50 12.63 2.80
N ALA A 207 9.93 13.81 2.60
CA ALA A 207 8.53 14.04 2.96
C ALA A 207 7.62 13.14 2.13
N SER A 208 6.76 12.40 2.81
CA SER A 208 5.68 11.60 2.22
C SER A 208 4.49 11.55 3.16
N VAL A 209 3.33 11.15 2.63
CA VAL A 209 2.10 10.98 3.42
C VAL A 209 2.35 10.06 4.64
N SER A 210 3.04 8.95 4.41
CA SER A 210 3.37 7.93 5.43
C SER A 210 4.39 8.38 6.49
N THR A 211 5.01 9.55 6.33
CA THR A 211 5.97 10.11 7.30
C THR A 211 5.34 11.11 8.26
N ASN A 212 4.04 11.38 8.14
CA ASN A 212 3.30 12.25 9.06
C ASN A 212 2.71 11.44 10.22
N THR A 213 3.28 11.63 11.42
CA THR A 213 2.84 10.93 12.63
C THR A 213 1.40 11.29 13.03
N SER A 214 0.98 12.54 12.92
CA SER A 214 -0.37 12.98 13.31
C SER A 214 -1.48 12.31 12.48
N HIS A 215 -1.27 12.20 11.17
CA HIS A 215 -2.22 11.46 10.30
C HIS A 215 -2.27 9.97 10.67
N THR A 216 -1.12 9.39 11.02
CA THR A 216 -1.03 7.98 11.43
C THR A 216 -1.77 7.76 12.76
N GLU A 217 -1.60 8.65 13.73
CA GLU A 217 -2.31 8.60 15.03
C GLU A 217 -3.83 8.69 14.85
N GLN A 218 -4.31 9.65 14.05
CA GLN A 218 -5.73 9.80 13.75
C GLN A 218 -6.31 8.55 13.07
N ALA A 219 -5.59 8.00 12.09
CA ALA A 219 -6.02 6.79 11.39
C ALA A 219 -6.09 5.56 12.32
N ILE A 220 -5.13 5.42 13.23
CA ILE A 220 -5.12 4.34 14.23
C ILE A 220 -6.34 4.42 15.14
N GLU A 221 -6.70 5.62 15.63
CA GLU A 221 -7.88 5.79 16.49
C GLU A 221 -9.18 5.47 15.74
N GLU A 222 -9.32 5.91 14.50
CA GLU A 222 -10.47 5.58 13.64
C GLU A 222 -10.58 4.07 13.39
N ILE A 223 -9.47 3.41 13.03
CA ILE A 223 -9.42 1.96 12.81
C ILE A 223 -9.76 1.22 14.11
N LYS A 224 -9.20 1.64 15.23
CA LYS A 224 -9.48 1.05 16.54
C LYS A 224 -10.97 1.13 16.87
N ALA A 225 -11.57 2.31 16.76
CA ALA A 225 -12.98 2.51 17.06
C ALA A 225 -13.90 1.62 16.21
N ARG A 226 -13.54 1.44 14.93
CA ARG A 226 -14.35 0.68 13.96
C ARG A 226 -14.18 -0.83 14.06
N TYR A 227 -12.96 -1.33 14.21
CA TYR A 227 -12.66 -2.75 14.02
C TYR A 227 -12.28 -3.50 15.30
N VAL A 228 -11.88 -2.80 16.36
CA VAL A 228 -11.51 -3.44 17.63
C VAL A 228 -12.73 -3.50 18.55
N LYS A 229 -13.31 -4.70 18.70
CA LYS A 229 -14.53 -4.94 19.48
C LYS A 229 -14.31 -5.79 20.72
N THR A 230 -13.26 -6.61 20.73
CA THR A 230 -12.95 -7.52 21.85
C THR A 230 -11.65 -7.15 22.54
N THR A 231 -11.47 -7.62 23.78
CA THR A 231 -10.20 -7.47 24.52
C THR A 231 -9.04 -8.14 23.79
N GLN A 232 -9.28 -9.28 23.12
CA GLN A 232 -8.27 -9.98 22.34
C GLN A 232 -7.83 -9.14 21.14
N GLN A 233 -8.79 -8.58 20.40
CA GLN A 233 -8.51 -7.66 19.29
C GLN A 233 -7.76 -6.41 19.78
N ALA A 234 -8.10 -5.88 20.96
CA ALA A 234 -7.43 -4.71 21.51
C ALA A 234 -5.95 -5.00 21.82
N GLN A 235 -5.65 -6.16 22.40
CA GLN A 235 -4.27 -6.60 22.67
C GLN A 235 -3.49 -6.82 21.37
N ALA A 236 -4.12 -7.48 20.38
CA ALA A 236 -3.55 -7.71 19.06
C ALA A 236 -3.21 -6.39 18.33
N PHE A 237 -4.18 -5.47 18.28
CA PHE A 237 -4.05 -4.21 17.56
C PHE A 237 -3.09 -3.24 18.25
N GLU A 238 -2.97 -3.28 19.58
CA GLU A 238 -2.08 -2.37 20.31
C GLU A 238 -0.61 -2.52 19.89
N LEU A 239 -0.11 -3.75 19.69
CA LEU A 239 1.26 -3.96 19.20
C LEU A 239 1.44 -3.48 17.76
N ASN A 240 0.44 -3.71 16.91
CA ASN A 240 0.44 -3.24 15.53
C ASN A 240 0.44 -1.71 15.45
N ALA A 241 -0.39 -1.05 16.27
CA ALA A 241 -0.46 0.41 16.38
C ALA A 241 0.90 1.02 16.76
N LEU A 242 1.60 0.43 17.75
CA LEU A 242 2.94 0.89 18.11
C LEU A 242 3.94 0.73 16.95
N TYR A 243 3.83 -0.34 16.17
CA TYR A 243 4.66 -0.53 14.97
C TYR A 243 4.37 0.51 13.89
N MET A 244 3.09 0.77 13.59
CA MET A 244 2.67 1.78 12.63
C MET A 244 3.17 3.17 13.05
N LEU A 245 3.12 3.50 14.35
CA LEU A 245 3.65 4.76 14.87
C LEU A 245 5.18 4.85 14.90
N ALA A 246 5.89 3.73 15.00
CA ALA A 246 7.35 3.70 14.90
C ALA A 246 7.82 4.03 13.47
N TYR A 247 7.05 3.66 12.45
CA TYR A 247 7.44 3.78 11.05
C TYR A 247 7.77 5.21 10.59
N PRO A 248 6.92 6.25 10.80
CA PRO A 248 7.25 7.63 10.46
C PRO A 248 8.57 8.10 11.06
N HIS A 249 8.85 7.72 12.30
CA HIS A 249 10.12 8.05 12.96
C HIS A 249 11.30 7.33 12.32
N MET A 250 11.14 6.03 11.99
CA MET A 250 12.17 5.26 11.30
C MET A 250 12.52 5.87 9.95
N MET A 251 11.50 6.20 9.14
CA MET A 251 11.71 6.80 7.81
C MET A 251 12.35 8.20 7.88
N ASN A 252 12.15 8.94 8.98
CA ASN A 252 12.86 10.19 9.24
C ASN A 252 14.22 10.01 9.94
N LEU A 253 14.70 8.78 10.13
CA LEU A 253 15.91 8.44 10.88
C LEU A 253 15.93 9.05 12.30
N SER A 254 14.76 9.12 12.93
CA SER A 254 14.56 9.66 14.26
C SER A 254 14.71 8.58 15.33
N ARG A 255 15.50 8.86 16.37
CA ARG A 255 15.58 8.03 17.59
C ARG A 255 14.24 7.92 18.32
N GLY A 256 13.26 8.78 17.99
CA GLY A 256 11.91 8.73 18.53
C GLY A 256 11.21 7.39 18.34
N ALA A 257 11.58 6.60 17.32
CA ALA A 257 11.06 5.24 17.14
C ALA A 257 11.38 4.31 18.34
N ALA A 258 12.46 4.56 19.07
CA ALA A 258 12.89 3.71 20.19
C ALA A 258 11.84 3.62 21.30
N ARG A 259 11.07 4.69 21.55
CA ARG A 259 10.03 4.71 22.58
C ARG A 259 8.89 3.72 22.27
N TYR A 260 8.57 3.56 20.99
CA TYR A 260 7.55 2.63 20.54
C TYR A 260 8.03 1.18 20.67
N TYR A 261 9.25 0.88 20.25
CA TYR A 261 9.85 -0.45 20.47
C TYR A 261 9.98 -0.79 21.95
N ALA A 262 10.37 0.17 22.80
CA ALA A 262 10.40 -0.03 24.25
C ALA A 262 9.00 -0.30 24.82
N SER A 263 7.97 0.38 24.33
CA SER A 263 6.58 0.12 24.71
C SER A 263 6.13 -1.29 24.32
N MET A 264 6.46 -1.72 23.09
CA MET A 264 6.18 -3.09 22.62
C MET A 264 6.90 -4.14 23.49
N PHE A 265 8.15 -3.90 23.89
CA PHE A 265 8.89 -4.79 24.78
C PHE A 265 8.19 -4.93 26.14
N ARG A 266 7.81 -3.81 26.77
CA ARG A 266 7.12 -3.82 28.07
C ARG A 266 5.78 -4.57 28.02
N LYS A 267 5.07 -4.47 26.91
CA LYS A 267 3.74 -5.09 26.74
C LYS A 267 3.80 -6.57 26.39
N SER A 268 4.73 -6.97 25.53
CA SER A 268 4.79 -8.33 25.00
C SER A 268 5.82 -9.24 25.67
N GLY A 269 6.81 -8.67 26.36
CA GLY A 269 7.96 -9.40 26.90
C GLY A 269 8.94 -9.93 25.84
N GLN A 270 8.69 -9.72 24.54
CA GLN A 270 9.53 -10.29 23.49
C GLN A 270 10.84 -9.52 23.33
N ILE A 271 11.96 -10.20 23.63
CA ILE A 271 13.33 -9.63 23.64
C ILE A 271 13.67 -8.88 22.36
N LYS A 272 13.16 -9.33 21.19
CA LYS A 272 13.39 -8.67 19.90
C LYS A 272 13.06 -7.17 19.93
N TYR A 273 12.00 -6.76 20.64
CA TYR A 273 11.62 -5.35 20.75
C TYR A 273 12.57 -4.55 21.63
N GLY A 274 13.12 -5.16 22.68
CA GLY A 274 14.16 -4.55 23.50
C GLY A 274 15.43 -4.29 22.69
N ILE A 275 15.83 -5.27 21.86
CA ILE A 275 16.96 -5.13 20.93
C ILE A 275 16.69 -3.98 19.93
N LEU A 276 15.52 -3.96 19.30
CA LEU A 276 15.14 -2.89 18.37
C LEU A 276 15.16 -1.50 19.04
N ALA A 277 14.67 -1.38 20.28
CA ALA A 277 14.72 -0.13 21.02
C ALA A 277 16.15 0.35 21.27
N LEU A 278 17.03 -0.54 21.75
CA LEU A 278 18.45 -0.23 22.00
C LEU A 278 19.18 0.17 20.71
N LEU A 279 19.02 -0.62 19.64
CA LEU A 279 19.64 -0.32 18.34
C LEU A 279 19.13 1.01 17.76
N THR A 280 17.84 1.31 17.92
CA THR A 280 17.27 2.59 17.47
C THR A 280 17.83 3.77 18.26
N CYS A 281 18.07 3.63 19.57
CA CYS A 281 18.75 4.64 20.38
C CYS A 281 20.18 4.89 19.91
N LEU A 282 20.91 3.85 19.52
CA LEU A 282 22.25 3.99 18.95
C LEU A 282 22.17 4.69 17.58
N SER A 283 21.47 4.05 16.63
CA SER A 283 21.28 4.54 15.27
C SER A 283 20.05 3.88 14.61
N PRO A 284 19.00 4.66 14.27
CA PRO A 284 17.87 4.15 13.49
C PRO A 284 18.28 3.52 12.16
N LYS A 285 19.39 3.96 11.56
CA LYS A 285 19.90 3.39 10.31
C LYS A 285 20.27 1.91 10.45
N LEU A 286 20.78 1.49 11.62
CA LEU A 286 21.10 0.08 11.87
C LEU A 286 19.84 -0.79 11.81
N VAL A 287 18.74 -0.32 12.41
CA VAL A 287 17.46 -1.05 12.38
C VAL A 287 16.87 -1.11 10.98
N ILE A 288 17.00 -0.05 10.17
CA ILE A 288 16.61 -0.11 8.75
C ILE A 288 17.44 -1.15 8.00
N GLN A 289 18.77 -1.16 8.20
CA GLN A 289 19.66 -2.12 7.55
C GLN A 289 19.38 -3.58 7.94
N MET A 290 18.79 -3.83 9.10
CA MET A 290 18.37 -5.19 9.48
C MET A 290 17.29 -5.76 8.56
N LYS A 291 16.48 -4.91 7.89
CA LYS A 291 15.52 -5.37 6.86
C LYS A 291 16.19 -6.06 5.66
N ARG A 292 17.52 -5.98 5.53
CA ARG A 292 18.27 -6.73 4.52
C ARG A 292 18.35 -8.23 4.82
N VAL A 293 18.19 -8.61 6.08
CA VAL A 293 18.49 -9.97 6.60
C VAL A 293 17.25 -10.68 7.13
N ILE A 294 16.13 -9.97 7.25
CA ILE A 294 14.84 -10.45 7.78
C ILE A 294 13.85 -10.49 6.62
#